data_AF-A0A5E4GAJ3-F1
#
_entry.id   AF-A0A5E4GAJ3-F1
#
_cell.length_a   1.000
_cell.length_b   1.000
_cell.length_c   1.000
_cell.angle_alpha   90.00
_cell.angle_beta   90.00
_cell.angle_gamma   90.00
#
_symmetry.space_group_name_H-M   'P 1'
#
loop_
_entity.id
_entity.type
_entity.pdbx_description
1 polymer ?
#
loop_
_entity_poly.entity_id
_entity_poly.type
_entity_poly.pdbx_seq_one_letter_code
_entity_poly.pdbx_strand_id
1 'polypeptide(L)'
;NHISTCFAENKRKKQQVGWKIRKSLLNVVNGKVPPCGMDWQNVYKVYTPFMLTKYKHWVAVMIDLVLCEIKVYDSKVSLIPDDIIKEELAPLSITLPNLLNTIDFYEEGVYANNCSRDWWCPWPIERVDVPQQSN
;
A
#
# COMPACT_ATOMS: atom_id res chain seq x y z
N ASN A 1 -22.55 6.81 -14.04
CA ASN A 1 -22.56 7.84 -12.98
C ASN A 1 -22.38 7.35 -11.54
N HIS A 2 -22.19 6.05 -11.24
CA HIS A 2 -21.89 5.55 -9.88
C HIS A 2 -20.44 5.83 -9.44
N ILE A 3 -19.49 5.73 -10.37
CA ILE A 3 -18.05 5.92 -10.10
C ILE A 3 -17.76 7.36 -9.65
N SER A 4 -18.28 8.35 -10.38
CA SER A 4 -18.10 9.77 -10.05
C SER A 4 -18.74 10.15 -8.69
N THR A 5 -19.90 9.56 -8.34
CA THR A 5 -20.53 9.78 -7.03
C THR A 5 -19.71 9.20 -5.88
N CYS A 6 -19.11 8.01 -6.05
CA CYS A 6 -18.18 7.47 -5.07
C CYS A 6 -17.00 8.44 -4.88
N PHE A 7 -16.32 8.87 -5.95
CA PHE A 7 -15.21 9.82 -5.84
C PHE A 7 -15.56 11.11 -5.09
N ALA A 8 -16.74 11.68 -5.36
CA ALA A 8 -17.20 12.89 -4.69
C ALA A 8 -17.43 12.68 -3.17
N GLU A 9 -17.97 11.53 -2.77
CA GLU A 9 -18.18 11.18 -1.36
C GLU A 9 -16.84 11.02 -0.62
N ASN A 10 -15.88 10.42 -1.30
CA ASN A 10 -14.55 10.10 -0.77
C ASN A 10 -13.74 11.37 -0.53
N LYS A 11 -13.83 12.32 -1.48
CA LYS A 11 -13.24 13.65 -1.37
C LYS A 11 -13.83 14.47 -0.21
N ARG A 12 -15.13 14.30 0.10
CA ARG A 12 -15.76 14.94 1.28
C ARG A 12 -15.27 14.33 2.60
N LYS A 13 -15.21 13.00 2.70
CA LYS A 13 -14.67 12.32 3.90
C LYS A 13 -13.23 12.75 4.18
N LYS A 14 -12.37 12.90 3.15
CA LYS A 14 -10.98 13.43 3.23
C LYS A 14 -10.87 14.77 3.97
N GLN A 15 -11.71 15.75 3.62
CA GLN A 15 -11.66 17.08 4.22
C GLN A 15 -11.91 17.07 5.73
N GLN A 16 -12.57 16.03 6.24
CA GLN A 16 -12.86 15.88 7.67
C GLN A 16 -11.71 15.25 8.48
N VAL A 17 -10.77 14.52 7.84
CA VAL A 17 -9.78 13.69 8.58
C VAL A 17 -8.41 14.37 8.78
N GLY A 18 -8.11 15.49 8.10
CA GLY A 18 -7.02 16.41 8.48
C GLY A 18 -5.58 15.88 8.54
N TRP A 19 -5.24 14.76 7.89
CA TRP A 19 -3.90 14.16 7.96
C TRP A 19 -2.80 15.03 7.32
N LYS A 20 -1.67 15.20 8.01
CA LYS A 20 -0.45 15.82 7.45
C LYS A 20 0.59 14.75 7.13
N ILE A 21 0.79 14.48 5.84
CA ILE A 21 1.83 13.54 5.35
C ILE A 21 3.20 14.24 5.30
N ARG A 22 4.26 13.54 5.70
CA ARG A 22 5.64 14.05 5.62
C ARG A 22 6.10 14.17 4.17
N LYS A 23 6.78 15.27 3.83
CA LYS A 23 7.36 15.52 2.49
C LYS A 23 8.32 14.41 2.04
N SER A 24 9.00 13.74 2.96
CA SER A 24 9.87 12.61 2.64
C SER A 24 9.12 11.44 2.00
N LEU A 25 7.90 11.13 2.47
CA LEU A 25 7.08 10.07 1.87
C LEU A 25 6.57 10.48 0.49
N LEU A 26 6.24 11.77 0.31
CA LEU A 26 5.88 12.31 -1.01
C LEU A 26 7.05 12.17 -2.00
N ASN A 27 8.28 12.38 -1.56
CA ASN A 27 9.44 12.19 -2.44
C ASN A 27 9.62 10.73 -2.87
N VAL A 28 9.26 9.76 -2.02
CA VAL A 28 9.31 8.34 -2.37
C VAL A 28 8.29 8.01 -3.47
N VAL A 29 7.03 8.41 -3.28
CA VAL A 29 5.98 8.10 -4.27
C VAL A 29 6.14 8.85 -5.58
N ASN A 30 6.72 10.05 -5.56
CA ASN A 30 7.04 10.80 -6.78
C ASN A 30 8.36 10.33 -7.44
N GLY A 31 8.94 9.19 -7.03
CA GLY A 31 10.18 8.65 -7.60
C GLY A 31 11.43 9.48 -7.37
N LYS A 32 11.41 10.46 -6.46
CA LYS A 32 12.55 11.34 -6.18
C LYS A 32 13.58 10.68 -5.26
N VAL A 33 13.17 9.67 -4.50
CA VAL A 33 14.03 8.87 -3.62
C VAL A 33 13.58 7.40 -3.66
N PRO A 34 14.48 6.43 -3.92
CA PRO A 34 15.90 6.60 -4.25
C PRO A 34 16.13 7.27 -5.62
N PRO A 35 17.37 7.64 -5.99
CA PRO A 35 17.67 8.31 -7.27
C PRO A 35 17.24 7.55 -8.54
N CYS A 36 17.01 6.24 -8.44
CA CYS A 36 16.47 5.37 -9.50
C CYS A 36 14.99 5.02 -9.28
N GLY A 37 14.31 5.72 -8.36
CA GLY A 37 12.89 5.54 -8.10
C GLY A 37 12.06 5.94 -9.32
N MET A 38 10.96 5.22 -9.54
CA MET A 38 9.94 5.62 -10.50
C MET A 38 8.81 6.35 -9.78
N ASP A 39 8.21 7.33 -10.45
CA ASP A 39 6.95 7.91 -9.99
C ASP A 39 5.89 6.80 -9.97
N TRP A 40 5.24 6.65 -8.82
CA TRP A 40 4.28 5.59 -8.59
C TRP A 40 3.06 5.73 -9.52
N GLN A 41 2.74 6.93 -10.02
CA GLN A 41 1.70 7.12 -11.03
C GLN A 41 1.95 6.30 -12.30
N ASN A 42 3.21 5.92 -12.57
CA ASN A 42 3.62 5.16 -13.75
C ASN A 42 3.83 3.66 -13.48
N VAL A 43 3.44 3.13 -12.32
CA VAL A 43 3.60 1.71 -11.98
C VAL A 43 2.32 1.12 -11.41
N TYR A 44 2.12 -0.17 -11.61
CA TYR A 44 0.99 -0.91 -11.04
C TYR A 44 1.29 -1.49 -9.66
N LYS A 45 2.55 -1.87 -9.44
CA LYS A 45 3.01 -2.61 -8.26
C LYS A 45 4.33 -2.05 -7.75
N VAL A 46 4.46 -2.00 -6.44
CA VAL A 46 5.70 -1.61 -5.77
C VAL A 46 6.19 -2.77 -4.92
N TYR A 47 7.48 -3.09 -5.04
CA TYR A 47 8.12 -4.12 -4.25
C TYR A 47 9.09 -3.46 -3.28
N THR A 48 9.01 -3.83 -2.00
CA THR A 48 9.90 -3.32 -0.96
C THR A 48 10.27 -4.43 0.01
N PRO A 49 11.53 -4.52 0.46
CA PRO A 49 11.86 -5.34 1.61
C PRO A 49 11.23 -4.72 2.87
N PHE A 50 10.78 -5.56 3.79
CA PHE A 50 10.27 -5.13 5.09
C PHE A 50 10.87 -6.01 6.18
N MET A 51 11.40 -5.38 7.22
CA MET A 51 11.92 -6.10 8.39
C MET A 51 10.80 -6.24 9.41
N LEU A 52 10.38 -7.48 9.67
CA LEU A 52 9.56 -7.83 10.83
C LEU A 52 10.45 -7.71 12.08
N THR A 53 10.39 -6.54 12.71
CA THR A 53 11.40 -6.09 13.70
C THR A 53 11.44 -7.00 14.91
N LYS A 54 10.27 -7.46 15.36
CA LYS A 54 10.13 -8.37 16.50
C LYS A 54 10.83 -9.72 16.27
N TYR A 55 10.92 -10.16 15.01
CA TYR A 55 11.47 -11.47 14.64
C TYR A 55 12.83 -11.36 13.92
N LYS A 56 13.31 -10.14 13.65
CA LYS A 56 14.52 -9.89 12.86
C LYS A 56 14.50 -10.66 11.54
N HIS A 57 13.33 -10.72 10.91
CA HIS A 57 13.09 -11.49 9.70
C HIS A 57 12.74 -10.55 8.56
N TRP A 58 13.35 -10.78 7.40
CA TRP A 58 13.06 -10.01 6.20
C TRP A 58 12.01 -10.72 5.37
N VAL A 59 10.96 -9.98 5.01
CA VAL A 59 9.95 -10.40 4.06
C VAL A 59 9.97 -9.47 2.85
N ALA A 60 9.55 -9.98 1.69
CA ALA A 60 9.31 -9.14 0.53
C ALA A 60 7.84 -8.72 0.51
N VAL A 61 7.58 -7.42 0.40
CA VAL A 61 6.24 -6.85 0.37
C VAL A 61 5.96 -6.33 -1.02
N MET A 62 4.83 -6.77 -1.60
CA MET A 62 4.27 -6.23 -2.82
C MET A 62 3.04 -5.40 -2.48
N ILE A 63 3.03 -4.16 -2.94
CA ILE A 63 1.92 -3.23 -2.82
C ILE A 63 1.28 -3.15 -4.21
N ASP A 64 0.05 -3.62 -4.35
CA ASP A 64 -0.72 -3.48 -5.58
C ASP A 64 -1.53 -2.18 -5.54
N LEU A 65 -1.12 -1.21 -6.35
CA LEU A 65 -1.73 0.12 -6.40
C LEU A 65 -3.06 0.12 -7.16
N VAL A 66 -3.35 -0.94 -7.92
CA VAL A 66 -4.61 -1.07 -8.65
C VAL A 66 -5.62 -1.83 -7.79
N LEU A 67 -5.22 -2.94 -7.17
CA LEU A 67 -6.12 -3.74 -6.34
C LEU A 67 -6.25 -3.21 -4.91
N CYS A 68 -5.45 -2.20 -4.52
CA CYS A 68 -5.40 -1.66 -3.16
C CYS A 68 -5.16 -2.77 -2.12
N GLU A 69 -4.17 -3.62 -2.36
CA GLU A 69 -3.82 -4.75 -1.50
C GLU A 69 -2.32 -4.84 -1.24
N ILE A 70 -1.95 -5.48 -0.12
CA ILE A 70 -0.57 -5.74 0.26
C ILE A 70 -0.38 -7.26 0.32
N LYS A 71 0.58 -7.79 -0.44
CA LYS A 71 1.00 -9.19 -0.34
C LYS A 71 2.37 -9.30 0.31
N VAL A 72 2.51 -10.28 1.19
CA VAL A 72 3.72 -10.55 1.94
C VAL A 72 4.27 -11.90 1.53
N TYR A 73 5.42 -11.88 0.87
CA TYR A 73 6.18 -13.04 0.47
C TYR A 73 7.15 -13.38 1.60
N ASP A 74 6.84 -14.45 2.33
CA ASP A 74 7.60 -14.92 3.47
C ASP A 74 8.25 -16.26 3.13
N SER A 75 9.59 -16.31 3.14
CA SER A 75 10.35 -17.53 2.88
C SER A 75 10.38 -18.50 4.07
N LYS A 76 9.87 -18.12 5.24
CA LYS A 76 9.83 -18.94 6.47
C LYS A 76 8.44 -18.93 7.10
N VAL A 77 7.44 -19.33 6.31
CA VAL A 77 6.01 -19.28 6.66
C VAL A 77 5.68 -19.91 8.03
N SER A 78 6.38 -20.97 8.44
CA SER A 78 6.11 -21.65 9.73
C SER A 78 6.60 -20.91 10.97
N LEU A 79 7.41 -19.85 10.82
CA LEU A 79 8.08 -19.20 11.95
C LEU A 79 7.21 -18.11 12.60
N ILE A 80 6.44 -17.38 11.80
CA ILE A 80 5.73 -16.17 12.24
C ILE A 80 4.23 -16.35 11.98
N PRO A 81 3.34 -16.16 12.96
CA PRO A 81 1.89 -16.18 12.74
C PRO A 81 1.35 -15.06 11.83
N ASP A 82 0.21 -15.28 11.17
CA ASP A 82 -0.39 -14.31 10.22
C ASP A 82 -0.85 -13.01 10.87
N ASP A 83 -1.42 -13.10 12.06
CA ASP A 83 -1.85 -11.96 12.88
C ASP A 83 -0.69 -11.01 13.20
N ILE A 84 0.49 -11.57 13.49
CA ILE A 84 1.71 -10.79 13.75
C ILE A 84 2.19 -10.04 12.50
N ILE A 85 2.16 -10.69 11.33
CA ILE A 85 2.50 -10.00 10.06
C ILE A 85 1.52 -8.84 9.84
N LYS A 86 0.23 -9.08 10.03
CA LYS A 86 -0.80 -8.04 9.88
C LYS A 86 -0.60 -6.90 10.88
N GLU A 87 -0.22 -7.18 12.12
CA GLU A 87 0.08 -6.18 13.15
C GLU A 87 1.27 -5.29 12.74
N GLU A 88 2.41 -5.88 12.36
CA GLU A 88 3.60 -5.10 11.99
C GLU A 88 3.41 -4.29 10.69
N LEU A 89 2.57 -4.77 9.75
CA LEU A 89 2.26 -4.08 8.49
C LEU A 89 1.02 -3.17 8.55
N ALA A 90 0.26 -3.17 9.66
CA ALA A 90 -0.92 -2.33 9.82
C ALA A 90 -0.65 -0.83 9.56
N PRO A 91 0.49 -0.24 10.01
CA PRO A 91 0.80 1.15 9.69
C PRO A 91 0.89 1.42 8.19
N LEU A 92 1.43 0.47 7.41
CA LEU A 92 1.53 0.60 5.96
C LEU A 92 0.14 0.55 5.30
N SER A 93 -0.68 -0.42 5.72
CA SER A 93 -2.08 -0.59 5.29
C SER A 93 -2.92 0.67 5.48
N ILE A 94 -2.71 1.39 6.59
CA ILE A 94 -3.42 2.64 6.89
C ILE A 94 -2.80 3.84 6.15
N THR A 95 -1.47 3.88 6.03
CA THR A 95 -0.76 5.06 5.51
C THR A 95 -0.86 5.17 3.99
N LEU A 96 -0.76 4.06 3.25
CA LEU A 96 -0.79 4.03 1.79
C LEU A 96 -2.04 4.70 1.18
N PRO A 97 -3.27 4.35 1.61
CA PRO A 97 -4.48 5.08 1.22
C PRO A 97 -4.36 6.60 1.27
N ASN A 98 -3.86 7.10 2.40
CA ASN A 98 -3.76 8.53 2.70
C ASN A 98 -2.65 9.20 1.89
N LEU A 99 -1.53 8.51 1.72
CA LEU A 99 -0.40 8.99 0.95
C LEU A 99 -0.76 9.14 -0.53
N LEU A 100 -1.35 8.11 -1.13
CA LEU A 100 -1.75 8.11 -2.54
C LEU A 100 -2.85 9.13 -2.83
N ASN A 101 -3.77 9.31 -1.90
CA ASN A 101 -4.76 10.38 -1.96
C ASN A 101 -4.14 11.79 -1.89
N THR A 102 -3.00 11.96 -1.22
CA THR A 102 -2.35 13.28 -1.11
C THR A 102 -1.72 13.71 -2.44
N ILE A 103 -1.40 12.75 -3.31
CA ILE A 103 -0.88 13.00 -4.66
C ILE A 103 -1.95 12.82 -5.74
N ASP A 104 -3.23 12.76 -5.35
CA ASP A 104 -4.37 12.62 -6.23
C ASP A 104 -4.26 11.41 -7.20
N PHE A 105 -3.66 10.31 -6.71
CA PHE A 105 -3.34 9.11 -7.50
C PHE A 105 -4.55 8.47 -8.22
N TYR A 106 -5.73 8.50 -7.59
CA TYR A 106 -6.94 7.85 -8.09
C TYR A 106 -7.92 8.83 -8.78
N GLU A 107 -7.46 9.96 -9.31
CA GLU A 107 -8.33 10.84 -10.10
C GLU A 107 -8.86 10.15 -11.37
N GLU A 108 -10.01 10.63 -11.88
CA GLU A 108 -10.77 9.99 -12.97
C GLU A 108 -9.86 9.73 -14.20
N GLY A 109 -9.57 8.45 -14.50
CA GLY A 109 -9.04 8.06 -15.81
C GLY A 109 -8.03 6.91 -15.87
N VAL A 110 -7.31 6.57 -14.79
CA VAL A 110 -6.18 5.60 -14.91
C VAL A 110 -6.33 4.37 -14.02
N TYR A 111 -6.84 4.52 -12.80
CA TYR A 111 -6.95 3.44 -11.80
C TYR A 111 -8.33 3.42 -11.15
N ALA A 112 -9.38 3.68 -11.94
CA ALA A 112 -10.75 3.62 -11.46
C ALA A 112 -11.11 2.18 -11.09
N ASN A 113 -10.74 1.79 -9.88
CA ASN A 113 -11.13 0.52 -9.30
C ASN A 113 -12.66 0.45 -9.37
N ASN A 114 -13.18 -0.73 -9.66
CA ASN A 114 -14.60 -0.98 -9.47
C ASN A 114 -14.95 -0.50 -8.05
N CYS A 115 -16.06 0.24 -7.88
CA CYS A 115 -16.42 0.90 -6.62
C CYS A 115 -16.75 -0.07 -5.47
N SER A 116 -16.22 -1.30 -5.48
CA SER A 116 -16.39 -2.31 -4.45
C SER A 116 -15.67 -1.95 -3.15
N ARG A 117 -14.82 -0.92 -3.14
CA ARG A 117 -14.07 -0.55 -1.94
C ARG A 117 -13.74 0.94 -1.83
N ASP A 118 -13.92 1.42 -0.62
CA ASP A 118 -13.42 2.71 -0.16
C ASP A 118 -11.88 2.73 -0.16
N TRP A 119 -11.28 3.43 -1.11
CA TRP A 119 -9.81 3.54 -1.27
C TRP A 119 -9.10 4.19 -0.09
N TRP A 120 -9.82 4.88 0.81
CA TRP A 120 -9.28 5.44 2.08
C TRP A 120 -9.31 4.43 3.24
N CYS A 121 -9.95 3.28 3.09
CA CYS A 121 -9.93 2.23 4.11
C CYS A 121 -8.58 1.52 4.15
N PRO A 122 -8.15 1.00 5.31
CA PRO A 122 -6.92 0.22 5.43
C PRO A 122 -6.91 -0.94 4.42
N TRP A 123 -5.82 -1.11 3.66
CA TRP A 123 -5.66 -2.17 2.64
C TRP A 123 -5.45 -3.56 3.27
N PRO A 124 -5.98 -4.66 2.70
CA PRO A 124 -5.80 -6.00 3.21
C PRO A 124 -4.33 -6.36 3.11
N ILE A 125 -3.91 -7.19 4.06
CA ILE A 125 -2.59 -7.78 4.09
C ILE A 125 -2.78 -9.28 4.00
N GLU A 126 -2.22 -9.88 2.95
CA GLU A 126 -2.28 -11.31 2.70
C GLU A 126 -0.88 -11.89 2.61
N ARG A 127 -0.63 -12.98 3.34
CA ARG A 127 0.60 -13.74 3.18
C ARG A 127 0.47 -14.63 1.94
N VAL A 128 1.53 -14.64 1.14
CA VAL A 128 1.69 -15.56 0.03
C VAL A 128 2.73 -16.59 0.43
N ASP A 129 2.36 -17.86 0.33
CA ASP A 129 3.29 -18.97 0.56
C ASP A 129 4.26 -19.06 -0.62
N VAL A 130 5.56 -19.02 -0.33
CA VAL A 130 6.63 -19.03 -1.32
C VAL A 130 7.68 -20.05 -0.90
N PRO A 131 8.03 -21.02 -1.76
CA PRO A 131 9.01 -22.04 -1.40
C PRO A 131 10.37 -21.39 -1.11
N GLN A 132 10.94 -21.73 0.04
CA GLN A 132 12.32 -21.36 0.37
C GLN A 132 13.26 -22.11 -0.58
N GLN A 133 14.08 -21.37 -1.35
CA GLN A 133 15.20 -22.00 -2.05
C GLN A 133 16.24 -22.45 -1.02
N SER A 134 16.74 -23.68 -1.16
CA SER A 134 17.77 -24.22 -0.27
C SER A 134 19.02 -23.33 -0.34
N ASN A 135 19.44 -22.81 0.82
CA ASN A 135 20.70 -22.06 0.98
C ASN A 135 21.91 -23.00 1.01
#